data_AF-A0A435GHE3-F1
#
_entry.id   AF-A0A435GHE3-F1
#
_cell.length_a   1.000
_cell.length_b   1.000
_cell.length_c   1.000
_cell.angle_alpha   90.00
_cell.angle_beta   90.00
_cell.angle_gamma   90.00
#
_symmetry.space_group_name_H-M   'P 1'
#
loop_
_entity.id
_entity.type
_entity.pdbx_description
1 polymer ?
#
loop_
_entity_poly.entity_id
_entity_poly.type
_entity_poly.pdbx_seq_one_letter_code
_entity_poly.pdbx_strand_id
1 'polypeptide(L)'
;MGNQSPVKIWDLFGGSNEAHGRYTVQRTSERGKAEGKAVTEPGPATQAIWNAHLAGTGPGVGVIPIRRDGTVLWGCIDVDVIGIDHAALEQDIEDLKLPLVVSRSKSGGAHAFLFLKEPAPASAIQHYLAQCSSALGYGGCEIFPKQTAATEEQPGNWLNMPYFFADKTNRYGTHNGELLDLQTFVDFAASRRVLADELVPPRQFEPVLASERFQLPEIIEESSGPYQDSKGKDYYGRNQVLYHHGCSLRSRGADDATVASNLAEVNANRCRPPIEPRKLDLIIRQVQKLPVGEPAQSKKETIPKLPKLEPAVWPAPASIPRLDRLYGHHYVRGFVSVTAGPGGIGKSSLSQAEVVMMLAHIGMVEGRLSPRPLNVLYVNLEDDLDQIWRHFLATASHYGIDPKTLEGKLFVHSGQDQPIKIAELKKHDVRVWTELVDELIQFALANNIDVVIFDPFVSLHSV
;
A
#
# COMPACT_ATOMS: atom_id res chain seq x y z
N MET A 1 -32.58 -20.48 -10.26
CA MET A 1 -32.23 -19.34 -9.39
C MET A 1 -31.79 -19.93 -8.06
N GLY A 2 -30.48 -19.96 -7.80
CA GLY A 2 -29.94 -20.57 -6.60
C GLY A 2 -30.34 -19.78 -5.36
N ASN A 3 -31.02 -20.42 -4.42
CA ASN A 3 -31.42 -19.86 -3.15
C ASN A 3 -30.17 -19.64 -2.29
N GLN A 4 -29.48 -18.51 -2.45
CA GLN A 4 -28.39 -18.14 -1.55
C GLN A 4 -28.99 -17.82 -0.19
N SER A 5 -28.49 -18.47 0.86
CA SER A 5 -28.84 -18.15 2.25
C SER A 5 -28.66 -16.64 2.50
N PRO A 6 -29.56 -15.99 3.27
CA PRO A 6 -29.43 -14.57 3.54
C PRO A 6 -28.12 -14.28 4.27
N VAL A 7 -27.38 -13.28 3.78
CA VAL A 7 -26.12 -12.80 4.39
C VAL A 7 -26.38 -12.43 5.84
N LYS A 8 -25.48 -12.80 6.74
CA LYS A 8 -25.52 -12.45 8.16
C LYS A 8 -24.41 -11.48 8.51
N ILE A 9 -24.57 -10.76 9.62
CA ILE A 9 -23.59 -9.75 10.06
C ILE A 9 -22.18 -10.35 10.25
N TRP A 10 -22.08 -11.59 10.74
CA TRP A 10 -20.79 -12.25 10.90
C TRP A 10 -20.13 -12.66 9.58
N ASP A 11 -20.90 -12.76 8.49
CA ASP A 11 -20.34 -13.00 7.15
C ASP A 11 -19.67 -11.73 6.60
N LEU A 12 -20.22 -10.55 6.93
CA LEU A 12 -19.65 -9.25 6.57
C LEU A 12 -18.36 -8.96 7.36
N PHE A 13 -18.36 -9.30 8.65
CA PHE A 13 -17.23 -9.08 9.54
C PHE A 13 -16.36 -10.34 9.72
N GLY A 14 -16.18 -11.13 8.67
CA GLY A 14 -15.31 -12.31 8.73
C GLY A 14 -13.83 -11.92 8.88
N GLY A 15 -13.18 -12.33 9.97
CA GLY A 15 -11.80 -11.96 10.31
C GLY A 15 -10.92 -13.13 10.75
N SER A 16 -10.05 -12.90 11.73
CA SER A 16 -9.14 -13.90 12.30
C SER A 16 -9.89 -15.10 12.89
N ASN A 17 -9.33 -16.29 12.67
CA ASN A 17 -9.76 -17.52 13.35
C ASN A 17 -8.97 -17.80 14.63
N GLU A 18 -7.90 -17.05 14.89
CA GLU A 18 -6.96 -17.32 15.98
C GLU A 18 -7.39 -16.65 17.29
N ALA A 19 -8.06 -15.49 17.20
CA ALA A 19 -8.54 -14.77 18.36
C ALA A 19 -9.69 -13.80 18.03
N HIS A 20 -10.44 -13.42 19.06
CA HIS A 20 -11.47 -12.39 18.99
C HIS A 20 -11.43 -11.49 20.23
N GLY A 21 -11.97 -10.29 20.10
CA GLY A 21 -12.14 -9.36 21.21
C GLY A 21 -13.43 -9.60 21.98
N ARG A 22 -13.40 -9.32 23.28
CA ARG A 22 -14.58 -9.20 24.13
C ARG A 22 -14.53 -7.92 24.94
N TYR A 23 -15.67 -7.24 25.00
CA TYR A 23 -15.85 -6.03 25.76
C TYR A 23 -16.98 -6.18 26.78
N THR A 24 -16.65 -6.19 28.06
CA THR A 24 -17.62 -6.27 29.15
C THR A 24 -17.83 -4.90 29.77
N VAL A 25 -19.07 -4.39 29.78
CA VAL A 25 -19.42 -3.16 30.51
C VAL A 25 -19.42 -3.46 32.01
N GLN A 26 -18.65 -2.73 32.81
CA GLN A 26 -18.48 -3.02 34.25
C GLN A 26 -19.12 -1.96 35.15
N ARG A 27 -19.05 -0.66 34.80
CA ARG A 27 -19.70 0.43 35.56
C ARG A 27 -20.04 1.62 34.65
N THR A 28 -21.10 2.35 35.00
CA THR A 28 -21.36 3.70 34.49
C THR A 28 -20.74 4.69 35.48
N SER A 29 -19.79 5.53 35.05
CA SER A 29 -19.21 6.55 35.92
C SER A 29 -20.23 7.63 36.30
N GLU A 30 -19.97 8.42 37.34
CA GLU A 30 -20.82 9.57 37.76
C GLU A 30 -21.04 10.61 36.64
N ARG A 31 -20.25 10.55 35.55
CA ARG A 31 -20.38 11.38 34.34
C ARG A 31 -21.09 10.68 33.17
N GLY A 32 -21.74 9.53 33.41
CA GLY A 32 -22.51 8.80 32.39
C GLY A 32 -21.68 8.01 31.39
N LYS A 33 -20.35 7.88 31.57
CA LYS A 33 -19.47 7.12 30.66
C LYS A 33 -19.39 5.66 31.12
N ALA A 34 -19.80 4.74 30.27
CA ALA A 34 -19.67 3.30 30.53
C ALA A 34 -18.20 2.87 30.44
N GLU A 35 -17.60 2.54 31.58
CA GLU A 35 -16.28 1.93 31.70
C GLU A 35 -16.41 0.40 31.68
N GLY A 36 -15.48 -0.26 31.01
CA GLY A 36 -15.58 -1.69 30.75
C GLY A 36 -14.26 -2.27 30.28
N LYS A 37 -14.13 -3.58 30.47
CA LYS A 37 -12.89 -4.33 30.29
C LYS A 37 -12.85 -4.92 28.88
N ALA A 38 -11.79 -4.60 28.14
CA ALA A 38 -11.46 -5.19 26.84
C ALA A 38 -10.48 -6.36 27.05
N VAL A 39 -10.80 -7.52 26.50
CA VAL A 39 -9.95 -8.73 26.57
C VAL A 39 -9.89 -9.36 25.19
N THR A 40 -8.72 -9.86 24.80
CA THR A 40 -8.58 -10.72 23.61
C THR A 40 -8.61 -12.17 24.06
N GLU A 41 -9.47 -12.99 23.46
CA GLU A 41 -9.59 -14.41 23.76
C GLU A 41 -9.19 -15.26 22.55
N PRO A 42 -8.55 -16.43 22.77
CA PRO A 42 -8.24 -17.37 21.70
C PRO A 42 -9.49 -17.89 20.99
N GLY A 43 -9.33 -18.22 19.70
CA GLY A 43 -10.37 -18.76 18.83
C GLY A 43 -11.23 -17.72 18.11
N PRO A 44 -12.01 -18.15 17.11
CA PRO A 44 -12.79 -17.27 16.25
C PRO A 44 -13.98 -16.62 16.99
N ALA A 45 -14.46 -15.50 16.45
CA ALA A 45 -15.76 -14.93 16.80
C ALA A 45 -16.91 -15.84 16.26
N THR A 46 -17.21 -16.92 16.98
CA THR A 46 -18.22 -17.91 16.57
C THR A 46 -19.63 -17.32 16.47
N GLN A 47 -20.51 -18.03 15.75
CA GLN A 47 -21.93 -17.65 15.64
C GLN A 47 -22.61 -17.54 17.02
N ALA A 48 -22.26 -18.39 17.99
CA ALA A 48 -22.81 -18.30 19.34
C ALA A 48 -22.41 -16.99 20.05
N ILE A 49 -21.16 -16.55 19.86
CA ILE A 49 -20.67 -15.27 20.40
C ILE A 49 -21.39 -14.09 19.74
N TRP A 50 -21.57 -14.13 18.42
CA TRP A 50 -22.35 -13.13 17.70
C TRP A 50 -23.81 -13.08 18.13
N ASN A 51 -24.46 -14.24 18.30
CA ASN A 51 -25.84 -14.28 18.78
C ASN A 51 -25.97 -13.66 20.19
N ALA A 52 -25.03 -13.94 21.10
CA ALA A 52 -25.00 -13.31 22.42
C ALA A 52 -24.74 -11.80 22.36
N HIS A 53 -23.89 -11.34 21.44
CA HIS A 53 -23.63 -9.93 21.18
C HIS A 53 -24.90 -9.20 20.71
N LEU A 54 -25.60 -9.76 19.71
CA LEU A 54 -26.82 -9.19 19.16
C LEU A 54 -27.97 -9.20 20.18
N ALA A 55 -28.08 -10.26 20.98
CA ALA A 55 -29.08 -10.34 22.05
C ALA A 55 -28.77 -9.47 23.28
N GLY A 56 -27.54 -8.96 23.40
CA GLY A 56 -27.08 -8.22 24.57
C GLY A 56 -26.95 -9.06 25.84
N THR A 57 -26.96 -10.39 25.73
CA THR A 57 -26.91 -11.33 26.87
C THR A 57 -25.50 -11.68 27.33
N GLY A 58 -24.47 -11.12 26.68
CA GLY A 58 -23.06 -11.36 26.97
C GLY A 58 -22.18 -10.14 26.71
N PRO A 59 -20.84 -10.28 26.73
CA PRO A 59 -19.93 -9.21 26.35
C PRO A 59 -20.09 -8.86 24.87
N GLY A 60 -19.79 -7.61 24.52
CA GLY A 60 -19.72 -7.21 23.11
C GLY A 60 -18.55 -7.89 22.40
N VAL A 61 -18.75 -8.35 21.16
CA VAL A 61 -17.70 -8.95 20.36
C VAL A 61 -16.86 -7.89 19.66
N GLY A 62 -15.55 -8.15 19.56
CA GLY A 62 -14.64 -7.46 18.68
C GLY A 62 -14.03 -8.43 17.69
N VAL A 63 -13.84 -8.00 16.45
CA VAL A 63 -13.24 -8.84 15.40
C VAL A 63 -11.91 -8.25 14.99
N ILE A 64 -10.91 -9.13 14.89
CA ILE A 64 -9.63 -8.84 14.24
C ILE A 64 -9.82 -9.02 12.72
N PRO A 65 -9.73 -7.96 11.90
CA PRO A 65 -10.00 -8.08 10.46
C PRO A 65 -8.96 -8.93 9.71
N ILE A 66 -7.69 -8.85 10.12
CA ILE A 66 -6.59 -9.54 9.43
C ILE A 66 -6.62 -11.06 9.67
N ARG A 67 -6.42 -11.81 8.59
CA ARG A 67 -6.31 -13.27 8.57
C ARG A 67 -4.84 -13.69 8.57
N ARG A 68 -4.61 -14.98 8.86
CA ARG A 68 -3.25 -15.57 8.94
C ARG A 68 -2.46 -15.49 7.63
N ASP A 69 -3.15 -15.43 6.50
CA ASP A 69 -2.56 -15.27 5.16
C ASP A 69 -2.29 -13.79 4.78
N GLY A 70 -2.49 -12.85 5.70
CA GLY A 70 -2.28 -11.42 5.45
C GLY A 70 -3.42 -10.75 4.67
N THR A 71 -4.56 -11.42 4.49
CA THR A 71 -5.73 -10.87 3.79
C THR A 71 -6.82 -10.36 4.75
N VAL A 72 -7.74 -9.57 4.21
CA VAL A 72 -8.94 -9.07 4.90
C VAL A 72 -10.18 -9.20 4.01
N LEU A 73 -11.36 -9.31 4.63
CA LEU A 73 -12.66 -9.14 3.96
C LEU A 73 -13.31 -7.79 4.20
N TRP A 74 -12.80 -7.04 5.17
CA TRP A 74 -13.30 -5.73 5.52
C TRP A 74 -12.20 -4.88 6.13
N GLY A 75 -12.36 -3.57 6.06
CA GLY A 75 -11.53 -2.61 6.76
C GLY A 75 -12.38 -1.46 7.31
N CYS A 76 -11.79 -0.63 8.14
CA CYS A 76 -12.51 0.47 8.78
C CYS A 76 -11.62 1.70 8.95
N ILE A 77 -12.19 2.88 8.71
CA ILE A 77 -11.66 4.15 9.20
C ILE A 77 -12.37 4.43 10.53
N ASP A 78 -11.62 4.53 11.62
CA ASP A 78 -12.15 4.86 12.94
C ASP A 78 -12.06 6.37 13.17
N VAL A 79 -13.20 7.04 13.01
CA VAL A 79 -13.33 8.49 13.16
C VAL A 79 -13.76 8.82 14.58
N ASP A 80 -12.78 9.00 15.46
CA ASP A 80 -12.96 9.33 16.88
C ASP A 80 -13.29 10.81 17.13
N VAL A 81 -14.35 11.32 16.50
CA VAL A 81 -14.87 12.67 16.73
C VAL A 81 -16.17 12.60 17.50
N ILE A 82 -16.15 13.03 18.76
CA ILE A 82 -17.34 13.05 19.62
C ILE A 82 -18.34 14.07 19.04
N GLY A 83 -19.57 13.62 18.78
CA GLY A 83 -20.62 14.48 18.23
C GLY A 83 -20.51 14.69 16.72
N ILE A 84 -19.80 13.81 16.02
CA ILE A 84 -19.77 13.80 14.56
C ILE A 84 -21.19 13.70 13.99
N ASP A 85 -21.44 14.45 12.92
CA ASP A 85 -22.66 14.34 12.12
C ASP A 85 -22.50 13.17 11.15
N HIS A 86 -23.08 12.01 11.49
CA HIS A 86 -23.02 10.79 10.66
C HIS A 86 -23.69 10.99 9.30
N ALA A 87 -24.77 11.78 9.23
CA ALA A 87 -25.48 12.04 7.98
C ALA A 87 -24.64 12.92 7.04
N ALA A 88 -23.90 13.89 7.58
CA ALA A 88 -22.94 14.66 6.80
C ALA A 88 -21.78 13.79 6.29
N LEU A 89 -21.22 12.92 7.14
CA LEU A 89 -20.16 12.00 6.73
C LEU A 89 -20.61 11.05 5.61
N GLU A 90 -21.84 10.54 5.66
CA GLU A 90 -22.40 9.73 4.58
C GLU A 90 -22.53 10.50 3.27
N GLN A 91 -23.02 11.74 3.34
CA GLN A 91 -23.11 12.55 2.13
C GLN A 91 -21.72 12.77 1.52
N ASP A 92 -20.71 13.05 2.35
CA ASP A 92 -19.32 13.20 1.90
C ASP A 92 -18.80 11.90 1.24
N ILE A 93 -19.16 10.74 1.78
CA ILE A 93 -18.84 9.41 1.21
C ILE A 93 -19.50 9.22 -0.16
N GLU A 94 -20.78 9.54 -0.32
CA GLU A 94 -21.50 9.41 -1.59
C GLU A 94 -20.99 10.41 -2.64
N ASP A 95 -20.70 11.64 -2.23
CA ASP A 95 -20.17 12.69 -3.10
C ASP A 95 -18.78 12.31 -3.66
N LEU A 96 -17.96 11.66 -2.83
CA LEU A 96 -16.66 11.10 -3.22
C LEU A 96 -16.77 9.72 -3.88
N LYS A 97 -17.99 9.16 -4.00
CA LYS A 97 -18.27 7.84 -4.56
C LYS A 97 -17.48 6.70 -3.91
N LEU A 98 -17.31 6.79 -2.59
CA LEU A 98 -16.58 5.79 -1.82
C LEU A 98 -17.54 4.64 -1.44
N PRO A 99 -17.14 3.37 -1.57
CA PRO A 99 -17.93 2.21 -1.18
C PRO A 99 -17.85 1.96 0.33
N LEU A 100 -18.08 3.00 1.13
CA LEU A 100 -18.00 2.95 2.59
C LEU A 100 -19.39 2.96 3.21
N VAL A 101 -19.53 2.25 4.33
CA VAL A 101 -20.77 2.15 5.10
C VAL A 101 -20.54 2.70 6.49
N VAL A 102 -21.35 3.66 6.91
CA VAL A 102 -21.18 4.35 8.20
C VAL A 102 -21.95 3.62 9.30
N SER A 103 -21.32 3.51 10.46
CA SER A 103 -21.92 3.11 11.71
C SER A 103 -21.44 4.00 12.84
N ARG A 104 -22.31 4.25 13.82
CA ARG A 104 -21.90 4.93 15.05
C ARG A 104 -20.96 4.03 15.86
N SER A 105 -19.82 4.58 16.27
CA SER A 105 -18.86 3.85 17.12
C SER A 105 -19.34 3.81 18.57
N LYS A 106 -18.69 2.98 19.39
CA LYS A 106 -18.98 2.91 20.82
C LYS A 106 -18.71 4.24 21.54
N SER A 107 -17.63 4.96 21.17
CA SER A 107 -17.22 6.24 21.75
C SER A 107 -18.15 7.39 21.33
N GLY A 108 -19.02 7.17 20.34
CA GLY A 108 -19.89 8.20 19.76
C GLY A 108 -19.30 8.91 18.55
N GLY A 109 -18.14 8.44 18.06
CA GLY A 109 -17.61 8.76 16.74
C GLY A 109 -18.28 7.93 15.63
N ALA A 110 -17.58 7.74 14.52
CA ALA A 110 -18.06 6.98 13.37
C ALA A 110 -17.05 5.92 12.93
N HIS A 111 -17.54 4.74 12.59
CA HIS A 111 -16.82 3.73 11.84
C HIS A 111 -17.28 3.80 10.39
N ALA A 112 -16.35 4.04 9.46
CA ALA A 112 -16.63 3.94 8.02
C ALA A 112 -16.02 2.64 7.49
N PHE A 113 -16.88 1.66 7.24
CA PHE A 113 -16.51 0.30 6.86
C PHE A 113 -16.41 0.13 5.35
N LEU A 114 -15.34 -0.51 4.89
CA LEU A 114 -15.24 -1.09 3.56
C LEU A 114 -15.50 -2.59 3.65
N PHE A 115 -16.36 -3.12 2.79
CA PHE A 115 -16.61 -4.57 2.68
C PHE A 115 -16.20 -5.09 1.31
N LEU A 116 -15.54 -6.24 1.29
CA LEU A 116 -15.02 -6.86 0.08
C LEU A 116 -15.84 -8.09 -0.31
N LYS A 117 -15.96 -8.34 -1.62
CA LYS A 117 -16.55 -9.58 -2.14
C LYS A 117 -15.63 -10.79 -1.93
N GLU A 118 -14.32 -10.57 -1.97
CA GLU A 118 -13.27 -11.59 -1.86
C GLU A 118 -12.12 -11.10 -0.96
N PRO A 119 -11.34 -12.00 -0.34
CA PRO A 119 -10.19 -11.61 0.48
C PRO A 119 -9.15 -10.83 -0.33
N ALA A 120 -8.67 -9.71 0.22
CA ALA A 120 -7.65 -8.87 -0.42
C ALA A 120 -6.47 -8.60 0.52
N PRO A 121 -5.27 -8.29 0.00
CA PRO A 121 -4.11 -7.97 0.81
C PRO A 121 -4.37 -6.81 1.78
N ALA A 122 -4.07 -6.99 3.07
CA ALA A 122 -4.30 -5.99 4.10
C ALA A 122 -3.59 -4.65 3.80
N SER A 123 -2.40 -4.70 3.21
CA SER A 123 -1.62 -3.50 2.82
C SER A 123 -2.34 -2.64 1.78
N ALA A 124 -2.94 -3.25 0.76
CA ALA A 124 -3.69 -2.53 -0.26
C ALA A 124 -4.92 -1.83 0.33
N ILE A 125 -5.64 -2.53 1.22
CA ILE A 125 -6.83 -2.00 1.88
C ILE A 125 -6.48 -0.88 2.87
N GLN A 126 -5.41 -1.01 3.64
CA GLN A 126 -4.90 0.08 4.50
C GLN A 126 -4.58 1.34 3.69
N HIS A 127 -3.86 1.18 2.57
CA HIS A 127 -3.49 2.30 1.72
C HIS A 127 -4.73 3.00 1.15
N TYR A 128 -5.69 2.23 0.63
CA TYR A 128 -6.96 2.77 0.12
C TYR A 128 -7.74 3.53 1.20
N LEU A 129 -7.90 2.95 2.39
CA LEU A 129 -8.63 3.59 3.50
C LEU A 129 -7.90 4.83 4.03
N ALA A 130 -6.58 4.88 3.97
CA ALA A 130 -5.79 6.07 4.31
C ALA A 130 -6.04 7.21 3.31
N GLN A 131 -6.17 6.88 2.02
CA GLN A 131 -6.53 7.86 1.01
C GLN A 131 -7.96 8.36 1.20
N CYS A 132 -8.90 7.45 1.53
CA CYS A 132 -10.29 7.79 1.84
C CYS A 132 -10.41 8.68 3.08
N SER A 133 -9.73 8.34 4.18
CA SER A 133 -9.80 9.13 5.41
C SER A 133 -9.27 10.54 5.18
N SER A 134 -8.16 10.68 4.45
CA SER A 134 -7.62 11.98 4.05
C SER A 134 -8.63 12.79 3.22
N ALA A 135 -9.22 12.18 2.19
CA ALA A 135 -10.21 12.83 1.33
C ALA A 135 -11.48 13.26 2.09
N LEU A 136 -11.91 12.49 3.09
CA LEU A 136 -13.05 12.83 3.95
C LEU A 136 -12.71 13.91 5.01
N GLY A 137 -11.46 14.40 5.04
CA GLY A 137 -11.03 15.35 6.07
C GLY A 137 -10.74 14.70 7.42
N TYR A 138 -10.60 13.37 7.48
CA TYR A 138 -10.28 12.55 8.66
C TYR A 138 -8.92 11.84 8.54
N GLY A 139 -8.00 12.37 7.72
CA GLY A 139 -6.61 11.88 7.66
C GLY A 139 -5.94 11.82 9.03
N GLY A 140 -5.17 10.76 9.27
CA GLY A 140 -4.53 10.47 10.57
C GLY A 140 -5.40 9.66 11.54
N CYS A 141 -6.67 9.41 11.22
CA CYS A 141 -7.52 8.48 11.97
C CYS A 141 -6.95 7.05 11.98
N GLU A 142 -7.33 6.27 12.98
CA GLU A 142 -6.94 4.86 13.03
C GLU A 142 -7.60 4.10 11.88
N ILE A 143 -6.85 3.18 11.28
CA ILE A 143 -7.31 2.33 10.19
C ILE A 143 -7.19 0.88 10.62
N PHE A 144 -8.24 0.11 10.35
CA PHE A 144 -8.29 -1.33 10.58
C PHE A 144 -8.31 -2.08 9.22
N PRO A 145 -7.53 -3.15 9.05
CA PRO A 145 -6.58 -3.71 10.02
C PRO A 145 -5.45 -2.72 10.35
N LYS A 146 -4.90 -2.78 11.57
CA LYS A 146 -3.71 -1.97 11.95
C LYS A 146 -2.42 -2.62 11.45
N GLN A 147 -2.44 -3.92 11.29
CA GLN A 147 -1.32 -4.73 10.82
C GLN A 147 -1.54 -5.21 9.39
N THR A 148 -0.44 -5.46 8.66
CA THR A 148 -0.45 -6.09 7.33
C THR A 148 -0.11 -7.58 7.37
N ALA A 149 0.29 -8.10 8.53
CA ALA A 149 0.54 -9.51 8.80
C ALA A 149 0.01 -9.89 10.19
N ALA A 150 -0.30 -11.16 10.39
CA ALA A 150 -0.71 -11.74 11.67
C ALA A 150 0.11 -13.01 11.96
N THR A 151 0.48 -13.22 13.21
CA THR A 151 1.14 -14.44 13.70
C THR A 151 0.31 -15.09 14.81
N GLU A 152 0.69 -16.29 15.26
CA GLU A 152 0.03 -16.95 16.39
C GLU A 152 0.19 -16.14 17.69
N GLU A 153 1.36 -15.53 17.92
CA GLU A 153 1.61 -14.69 19.11
C GLU A 153 0.99 -13.30 18.98
N GLN A 154 0.83 -12.80 17.76
CA GLN A 154 0.28 -11.48 17.46
C GLN A 154 -0.86 -11.61 16.43
N PRO A 155 -2.05 -12.05 16.88
CA PRO A 155 -3.18 -12.32 15.98
C PRO A 155 -3.73 -11.06 15.34
N GLY A 156 -3.44 -9.87 15.89
CA GLY A 156 -3.80 -8.56 15.36
C GLY A 156 -4.72 -7.75 16.30
N ASN A 157 -5.00 -6.51 15.91
CA ASN A 157 -5.90 -5.64 16.68
C ASN A 157 -7.34 -5.82 16.22
N TRP A 158 -8.26 -5.88 17.18
CA TRP A 158 -9.68 -5.97 16.90
C TRP A 158 -10.40 -4.62 17.03
N LEU A 159 -11.49 -4.49 16.28
CA LEU A 159 -12.44 -3.40 16.40
C LEU A 159 -13.72 -3.90 17.08
N ASN A 160 -14.36 -3.06 17.89
CA ASN A 160 -15.67 -3.38 18.46
C ASN A 160 -16.73 -3.45 17.36
N MET A 161 -17.50 -4.54 17.33
CA MET A 161 -18.53 -4.72 16.31
C MET A 161 -19.79 -3.88 16.60
N PRO A 162 -20.50 -3.44 15.53
CA PRO A 162 -21.75 -2.70 15.64
C PRO A 162 -22.90 -3.61 16.06
N TYR A 163 -24.05 -3.04 16.42
CA TYR A 163 -25.27 -3.77 16.80
C TYR A 163 -25.19 -4.63 18.06
N PHE A 164 -24.32 -4.29 19.03
CA PHE A 164 -24.43 -4.87 20.37
C PHE A 164 -25.81 -4.54 20.96
N PHE A 165 -26.52 -5.55 21.43
CA PHE A 165 -27.92 -5.49 21.85
C PHE A 165 -28.80 -4.80 20.79
N ALA A 166 -28.96 -5.45 19.64
CA ALA A 166 -29.48 -4.87 18.40
C ALA A 166 -30.78 -4.05 18.60
N ASP A 167 -31.74 -4.58 19.37
CA ASP A 167 -33.03 -3.93 19.66
C ASP A 167 -32.91 -2.57 20.36
N LYS A 168 -31.81 -2.32 21.07
CA LYS A 168 -31.55 -1.11 21.85
C LYS A 168 -30.17 -0.54 21.56
N THR A 169 -29.63 -0.84 20.38
CA THR A 169 -28.23 -0.54 20.11
C THR A 169 -28.00 0.97 19.98
N ASN A 170 -26.85 1.43 20.47
CA ASN A 170 -26.33 2.77 20.18
C ASN A 170 -25.16 2.73 19.17
N ARG A 171 -24.96 1.57 18.53
CA ARG A 171 -23.93 1.31 17.51
C ARG A 171 -24.59 0.88 16.20
N TYR A 172 -25.59 1.65 15.80
CA TYR A 172 -26.35 1.42 14.58
C TYR A 172 -25.58 1.93 13.35
N GLY A 173 -25.83 1.31 12.21
CA GLY A 173 -25.56 1.86 10.90
C GLY A 173 -26.51 3.01 10.60
N THR A 174 -26.08 3.91 9.73
CA THR A 174 -26.90 5.00 9.22
C THR A 174 -26.92 4.96 7.69
N HIS A 175 -28.02 5.42 7.10
CA HIS A 175 -28.09 5.72 5.67
C HIS A 175 -29.12 6.82 5.41
N ASN A 176 -28.74 7.86 4.64
CA ASN A 176 -29.59 9.02 4.32
C ASN A 176 -30.15 9.72 5.58
N GLY A 177 -29.37 9.72 6.66
CA GLY A 177 -29.78 10.29 7.95
C GLY A 177 -30.77 9.44 8.76
N GLU A 178 -31.15 8.25 8.28
CA GLU A 178 -31.97 7.31 9.01
C GLU A 178 -31.12 6.29 9.76
N LEU A 179 -31.63 5.82 10.91
CA LEU A 179 -31.01 4.76 11.68
C LEU A 179 -31.42 3.41 11.10
N LEU A 180 -30.45 2.59 10.74
CA LEU A 180 -30.73 1.27 10.18
C LEU A 180 -30.92 0.25 11.30
N ASP A 181 -31.98 -0.57 11.19
CA ASP A 181 -32.05 -1.80 11.97
C ASP A 181 -30.99 -2.81 11.49
N LEU A 182 -30.83 -3.91 12.24
CA LEU A 182 -29.80 -4.91 11.96
C LEU A 182 -29.92 -5.49 10.54
N GLN A 183 -31.14 -5.85 10.12
CA GLN A 183 -31.33 -6.53 8.84
C GLN A 183 -31.08 -5.57 7.67
N THR A 184 -31.60 -4.34 7.77
CA THR A 184 -31.41 -3.28 6.76
C THR A 184 -29.95 -2.92 6.63
N PHE A 185 -29.20 -2.84 7.73
CA PHE A 185 -27.76 -2.60 7.68
C PHE A 185 -27.01 -3.74 6.98
N VAL A 186 -27.33 -5.00 7.32
CA VAL A 186 -26.68 -6.15 6.69
C VAL A 186 -26.94 -6.17 5.19
N ASP A 187 -28.17 -5.91 4.76
CA ASP A 187 -28.53 -5.89 3.34
C ASP A 187 -27.84 -4.72 2.61
N PHE A 188 -27.81 -3.53 3.24
CA PHE A 188 -27.10 -2.37 2.70
C PHE A 188 -25.59 -2.62 2.57
N ALA A 189 -24.94 -3.11 3.64
CA ALA A 189 -23.52 -3.43 3.63
C ALA A 189 -23.18 -4.54 2.63
N ALA A 190 -24.03 -5.57 2.51
CA ALA A 190 -23.85 -6.64 1.53
C ALA A 190 -23.93 -6.12 0.08
N SER A 191 -24.81 -5.14 -0.18
CA SER A 191 -24.97 -4.50 -1.49
C SER A 191 -23.80 -3.58 -1.87
N ARG A 192 -23.09 -3.04 -0.88
CA ARG A 192 -21.92 -2.16 -1.05
C ARG A 192 -20.59 -2.90 -1.14
N ARG A 193 -20.59 -4.23 -1.09
CA ARG A 193 -19.37 -5.02 -1.27
C ARG A 193 -18.77 -4.80 -2.65
N VAL A 194 -17.45 -4.65 -2.70
CA VAL A 194 -16.68 -4.39 -3.93
C VAL A 194 -15.52 -5.38 -4.08
N LEU A 195 -15.03 -5.58 -5.29
CA LEU A 195 -13.74 -6.24 -5.49
C LEU A 195 -12.61 -5.24 -5.23
N ALA A 196 -11.45 -5.73 -4.79
CA ALA A 196 -10.33 -4.85 -4.47
C ALA A 196 -9.72 -4.17 -5.72
N ASP A 197 -9.82 -4.80 -6.89
CA ASP A 197 -9.38 -4.24 -8.18
C ASP A 197 -10.36 -3.19 -8.74
N GLU A 198 -11.61 -3.16 -8.26
CA GLU A 198 -12.62 -2.14 -8.58
C GLU A 198 -12.46 -0.87 -7.73
N LEU A 199 -11.59 -0.88 -6.70
CA LEU A 199 -11.38 0.27 -5.82
C LEU A 199 -10.69 1.41 -6.56
N VAL A 200 -11.39 2.54 -6.67
CA VAL A 200 -10.84 3.79 -7.21
C VAL A 200 -10.49 4.71 -6.05
N PRO A 201 -9.21 5.03 -5.81
CA PRO A 201 -8.82 5.99 -4.80
C PRO A 201 -9.47 7.36 -5.05
N PRO A 202 -9.92 8.07 -4.00
CA PRO A 202 -10.37 9.44 -4.18
C PRO A 202 -9.23 10.29 -4.72
N ARG A 203 -9.54 11.23 -5.62
CA ARG A 203 -8.55 12.21 -6.07
C ARG A 203 -8.10 13.04 -4.87
N GLN A 204 -6.84 12.90 -4.49
CA GLN A 204 -6.23 13.75 -3.47
C GLN A 204 -5.84 15.09 -4.07
N PHE A 205 -6.09 16.17 -3.34
CA PHE A 205 -5.55 17.47 -3.69
C PHE A 205 -4.10 17.54 -3.22
N GLU A 206 -3.16 17.73 -4.13
CA GLU A 206 -1.78 18.01 -3.76
C GLU A 206 -1.69 19.41 -3.15
N PRO A 207 -1.02 19.62 -2.00
CA PRO A 207 -0.85 20.97 -1.48
C PRO A 207 0.16 21.79 -2.29
N VAL A 208 0.05 23.13 -2.25
CA VAL A 208 1.05 24.06 -2.80
C VAL A 208 2.35 23.91 -2.02
N LEU A 209 3.48 23.73 -2.72
CA LEU A 209 4.79 23.69 -2.07
C LEU A 209 5.21 25.10 -1.59
N ALA A 210 6.06 25.15 -0.54
CA ALA A 210 6.65 26.40 -0.02
C ALA A 210 7.24 27.33 -1.10
N SER A 211 7.74 26.73 -2.18
CA SER A 211 8.45 27.42 -3.27
C SER A 211 7.54 27.86 -4.43
N GLU A 212 6.25 27.55 -4.38
CA GLU A 212 5.27 27.83 -5.43
C GLU A 212 4.45 29.08 -5.07
N ARG A 213 4.51 30.10 -5.93
CA ARG A 213 3.61 31.27 -5.80
C ARG A 213 2.28 30.91 -6.47
N PHE A 214 1.29 30.53 -5.66
CA PHE A 214 -0.07 30.32 -6.13
C PHE A 214 -0.77 31.67 -6.41
N GLN A 215 -1.27 31.86 -7.63
CA GLN A 215 -2.08 33.02 -8.01
C GLN A 215 -3.53 32.60 -8.19
N LEU A 216 -4.44 33.26 -7.48
CA LEU A 216 -5.87 32.96 -7.54
C LEU A 216 -6.48 33.57 -8.82
N PRO A 217 -7.09 32.78 -9.71
CA PRO A 217 -7.75 33.30 -10.92
C PRO A 217 -8.90 34.26 -10.61
N GLU A 218 -9.25 35.11 -11.57
CA GLU A 218 -10.43 36.01 -11.46
C GLU A 218 -11.75 35.25 -11.56
N ILE A 219 -11.83 34.28 -12.48
CA ILE A 219 -12.98 33.39 -12.68
C ILE A 219 -12.49 31.94 -12.66
N ILE A 220 -13.21 31.08 -11.94
CA ILE A 220 -12.87 29.67 -11.74
C ILE A 220 -14.03 28.81 -12.26
N GLU A 221 -13.88 28.19 -13.43
CA GLU A 221 -14.92 27.36 -14.04
C GLU A 221 -14.74 25.87 -13.68
N GLU A 222 -15.84 25.11 -13.68
CA GLU A 222 -15.82 23.69 -13.31
C GLU A 222 -15.03 22.84 -14.31
N SER A 223 -15.10 23.20 -15.60
CA SER A 223 -14.60 22.42 -16.73
C SER A 223 -13.41 23.05 -17.47
N SER A 224 -12.83 24.15 -16.99
CA SER A 224 -11.68 24.79 -17.65
C SER A 224 -10.35 24.08 -17.33
N GLY A 225 -9.61 23.75 -18.40
CA GLY A 225 -8.20 23.33 -18.36
C GLY A 225 -7.26 24.43 -17.81
N PRO A 226 -5.95 24.18 -17.76
CA PRO A 226 -5.18 24.34 -16.53
C PRO A 226 -4.91 25.78 -16.10
N TYR A 227 -5.09 26.05 -14.81
CA TYR A 227 -4.51 27.22 -14.16
C TYR A 227 -3.03 26.95 -13.92
N GLN A 228 -2.15 27.88 -14.24
CA GLN A 228 -0.70 27.70 -14.10
C GLN A 228 -0.15 28.52 -12.93
N ASP A 229 0.73 27.94 -12.11
CA ASP A 229 1.55 28.75 -11.19
C ASP A 229 2.72 29.42 -11.92
N SER A 230 3.50 30.21 -11.16
CA SER A 230 4.71 30.88 -11.65
C SER A 230 5.80 29.94 -12.22
N LYS A 231 5.64 28.62 -12.06
CA LYS A 231 6.57 27.59 -12.55
C LYS A 231 5.96 26.71 -13.65
N GLY A 232 4.76 27.05 -14.14
CA GLY A 232 4.08 26.32 -15.21
C GLY A 232 3.44 25.00 -14.77
N LYS A 233 3.16 24.80 -13.46
CA LYS A 233 2.40 23.64 -13.00
C LYS A 233 0.91 23.86 -13.22
N ASP A 234 0.29 22.95 -13.95
CA ASP A 234 -1.13 22.93 -14.26
C ASP A 234 -1.99 22.45 -13.08
N TYR A 235 -3.03 23.21 -12.72
CA TYR A 235 -4.09 22.86 -11.76
C TYR A 235 -5.42 22.72 -12.50
N TYR A 236 -6.21 21.70 -12.16
CA TYR A 236 -7.43 21.36 -12.87
C TYR A 236 -8.65 21.41 -11.94
N GLY A 237 -9.64 22.20 -12.32
CA GLY A 237 -10.94 22.29 -11.65
C GLY A 237 -10.95 23.11 -10.36
N ARG A 238 -12.13 23.65 -10.06
CA ARG A 238 -12.37 24.61 -8.96
C ARG A 238 -11.97 24.11 -7.57
N ASN A 239 -12.26 22.85 -7.26
CA ASN A 239 -11.97 22.31 -5.93
C ASN A 239 -10.46 22.34 -5.64
N GLN A 240 -9.65 22.03 -6.66
CA GLN A 240 -8.20 22.11 -6.57
C GLN A 240 -7.76 23.57 -6.38
N VAL A 241 -8.26 24.50 -7.20
CA VAL A 241 -7.93 25.93 -7.07
C VAL A 241 -8.23 26.47 -5.67
N LEU A 242 -9.39 26.15 -5.09
CA LEU A 242 -9.74 26.59 -3.74
C LEU A 242 -8.88 25.91 -2.66
N TYR A 243 -8.61 24.61 -2.79
CA TYR A 243 -7.71 23.91 -1.87
C TYR A 243 -6.32 24.55 -1.86
N HIS A 244 -5.72 24.79 -3.03
CA HIS A 244 -4.42 25.42 -3.14
C HIS A 244 -4.42 26.87 -2.60
N HIS A 245 -5.49 27.63 -2.84
CA HIS A 245 -5.65 28.96 -2.25
C HIS A 245 -5.66 28.90 -0.71
N GLY A 246 -6.41 27.96 -0.15
CA GLY A 246 -6.48 27.71 1.29
C GLY A 246 -5.12 27.33 1.86
N CYS A 247 -4.39 26.41 1.21
CA CYS A 247 -3.02 26.03 1.59
C CYS A 247 -2.09 27.25 1.63
N SER A 248 -2.19 28.15 0.65
CA SER A 248 -1.41 29.39 0.60
C SER A 248 -1.78 30.37 1.72
N LEU A 249 -3.05 30.45 2.12
CA LEU A 249 -3.46 31.22 3.30
C LEU A 249 -2.88 30.61 4.58
N ARG A 250 -2.99 29.29 4.72
CA ARG A 250 -2.51 28.55 5.90
C ARG A 250 -1.01 28.67 6.10
N SER A 251 -0.23 28.55 5.03
CA SER A 251 1.23 28.73 5.05
C SER A 251 1.66 30.16 5.40
N ARG A 252 0.78 31.15 5.19
CA ARG A 252 1.00 32.55 5.58
C ARG A 252 0.50 32.87 6.99
N GLY A 253 0.06 31.85 7.75
CA GLY A 253 -0.36 31.99 9.13
C GLY A 253 -1.86 32.26 9.32
N ALA A 254 -2.70 32.04 8.30
CA ALA A 254 -4.14 32.19 8.46
C ALA A 254 -4.73 31.15 9.41
N ASP A 255 -5.52 31.62 10.38
CA ASP A 255 -6.29 30.77 11.29
C ASP A 255 -7.52 30.14 10.60
N ASP A 256 -8.22 29.27 11.33
CA ASP A 256 -9.34 28.49 10.80
C ASP A 256 -10.49 29.38 10.28
N ALA A 257 -10.79 30.46 11.01
CA ALA A 257 -11.84 31.41 10.66
C ALA A 257 -11.49 32.19 9.39
N THR A 258 -10.23 32.65 9.28
CA THR A 258 -9.74 33.38 8.11
C THR A 258 -9.76 32.50 6.87
N VAL A 259 -9.31 31.24 6.98
CA VAL A 259 -9.36 30.26 5.87
C VAL A 259 -10.80 30.03 5.41
N ALA A 260 -11.71 29.73 6.34
CA ALA A 260 -13.10 29.44 6.01
C ALA A 260 -13.78 30.64 5.33
N SER A 261 -13.63 31.83 5.89
CA SER A 261 -14.22 33.06 5.35
C SER A 261 -13.68 33.39 3.95
N ASN A 262 -12.36 33.32 3.74
CA ASN A 262 -11.75 33.59 2.44
C ASN A 262 -12.20 32.57 1.38
N LEU A 263 -12.22 31.28 1.72
CA LEU A 263 -12.64 30.26 0.77
C LEU A 263 -14.13 30.39 0.40
N ALA A 264 -14.99 30.75 1.35
CA ALA A 264 -16.40 31.06 1.09
C ALA A 264 -16.56 32.28 0.18
N GLU A 265 -15.82 33.36 0.42
CA GLU A 265 -15.84 34.56 -0.41
C GLU A 265 -15.38 34.27 -1.85
N VAL A 266 -14.25 33.56 -1.99
CA VAL A 266 -13.72 33.15 -3.30
C VAL A 266 -14.72 32.25 -4.03
N ASN A 267 -15.37 31.33 -3.31
CA ASN A 267 -16.38 30.46 -3.88
C ASN A 267 -17.59 31.24 -4.42
N ALA A 268 -18.12 32.19 -3.64
CA ALA A 268 -19.27 32.99 -4.04
C ALA A 268 -18.94 33.91 -5.22
N ASN A 269 -17.79 34.57 -5.17
CA ASN A 269 -17.48 35.66 -6.09
C ASN A 269 -16.83 35.18 -7.39
N ARG A 270 -16.00 34.14 -7.35
CA ARG A 270 -15.13 33.75 -8.48
C ARG A 270 -15.50 32.42 -9.12
N CYS A 271 -16.17 31.55 -8.40
CA CYS A 271 -16.44 30.17 -8.80
C CYS A 271 -17.73 30.09 -9.63
N ARG A 272 -17.71 29.41 -10.79
CA ARG A 272 -18.87 29.26 -11.70
C ARG A 272 -19.08 27.80 -12.12
N PRO A 273 -20.27 27.20 -11.84
CA PRO A 273 -21.32 27.67 -10.90
C PRO A 273 -20.85 27.46 -9.45
N PRO A 274 -21.11 28.30 -8.42
CA PRO A 274 -20.53 28.16 -7.06
C PRO A 274 -20.46 26.73 -6.49
N ILE A 275 -19.37 26.38 -5.78
CA ILE A 275 -19.22 25.07 -5.11
C ILE A 275 -20.32 24.97 -4.07
N GLU A 276 -21.01 23.84 -4.07
CA GLU A 276 -22.03 23.53 -3.07
C GLU A 276 -21.45 23.65 -1.65
N PRO A 277 -22.18 24.24 -0.68
CA PRO A 277 -21.65 24.49 0.66
C PRO A 277 -20.95 23.28 1.31
N ARG A 278 -21.49 22.07 1.17
CA ARG A 278 -20.89 20.85 1.74
C ARG A 278 -19.54 20.49 1.13
N LYS A 279 -19.43 20.56 -0.20
CA LYS A 279 -18.17 20.32 -0.91
C LYS A 279 -17.12 21.38 -0.59
N LEU A 280 -17.55 22.61 -0.35
CA LEU A 280 -16.67 23.68 0.12
C LEU A 280 -16.17 23.39 1.55
N ASP A 281 -17.05 22.96 2.45
CA ASP A 281 -16.69 22.60 3.83
C ASP A 281 -15.66 21.46 3.87
N LEU A 282 -15.77 20.47 2.98
CA LEU A 282 -14.75 19.43 2.83
C LEU A 282 -13.37 20.01 2.49
N ILE A 283 -13.30 20.93 1.53
CA ILE A 283 -12.04 21.60 1.16
C ILE A 283 -11.49 22.40 2.35
N ILE A 284 -12.35 23.15 3.04
CA ILE A 284 -11.97 23.95 4.22
C ILE A 284 -11.37 23.04 5.30
N ARG A 285 -12.02 21.93 5.65
CA ARG A 285 -11.54 20.98 6.66
C ARG A 285 -10.18 20.40 6.29
N GLN A 286 -9.98 20.03 5.03
CA GLN A 286 -8.70 19.50 4.57
C GLN A 286 -7.57 20.55 4.69
N VAL A 287 -7.85 21.82 4.40
CA VAL A 287 -6.87 22.91 4.56
C VAL A 287 -6.56 23.16 6.05
N GLN A 288 -7.58 23.17 6.91
CA GLN A 288 -7.43 23.45 8.35
C GLN A 288 -6.58 22.41 9.08
N LYS A 289 -6.45 21.19 8.55
CA LYS A 289 -5.52 20.19 9.07
C LYS A 289 -4.05 20.53 8.88
N LEU A 290 -3.72 21.41 7.94
CA LEU A 290 -2.34 21.80 7.71
C LEU A 290 -1.85 22.72 8.84
N PRO A 291 -0.56 22.62 9.24
CA PRO A 291 0.02 23.46 10.27
C PRO A 291 -0.04 24.95 9.87
N VAL A 292 -0.33 25.82 10.85
CA VAL A 292 -0.38 27.27 10.66
C VAL A 292 1.04 27.82 10.51
N GLY A 293 1.29 28.59 9.45
CA GLY A 293 2.58 29.25 9.24
C GLY A 293 3.71 28.35 8.74
N GLU A 294 3.44 27.06 8.55
CA GLU A 294 4.37 26.12 7.93
C GLU A 294 3.90 25.78 6.52
N PRO A 295 4.78 25.84 5.51
CA PRO A 295 4.41 25.39 4.18
C PRO A 295 4.17 23.87 4.19
N ALA A 296 3.14 23.43 3.47
CA ALA A 296 2.86 22.01 3.32
C ALA A 296 4.07 21.30 2.71
N GLN A 297 4.62 20.34 3.44
CA GLN A 297 5.65 19.44 2.94
C GLN A 297 4.95 18.28 2.24
N SER A 298 4.91 18.27 0.91
CA SER A 298 4.46 17.06 0.23
C SER A 298 5.57 16.01 0.37
N LYS A 299 5.28 14.87 1.00
CA LYS A 299 5.95 13.63 0.58
C LYS A 299 5.50 13.41 -0.86
N LYS A 300 6.33 13.80 -1.84
CA LYS A 300 6.07 13.49 -3.25
C LYS A 300 6.21 11.98 -3.41
N GLU A 301 5.19 11.22 -3.06
CA GLU A 301 4.97 9.97 -3.75
C GLU A 301 4.59 10.36 -5.17
N THR A 302 5.55 10.20 -6.08
CA THR A 302 5.33 10.45 -7.50
C THR A 302 4.41 9.35 -7.99
N ILE A 303 3.10 9.63 -8.03
CA ILE A 303 2.15 8.74 -8.68
C ILE A 303 2.62 8.61 -10.14
N PRO A 304 2.95 7.40 -10.62
CA PRO A 304 3.37 7.21 -12.00
C PRO A 304 2.26 7.70 -12.92
N LYS A 305 2.55 8.67 -13.79
CA LYS A 305 1.59 9.08 -14.82
C LYS A 305 1.49 7.97 -15.85
N LEU A 306 0.28 7.61 -16.25
CA LEU A 306 0.07 6.75 -17.40
C LEU A 306 0.80 7.40 -18.60
N PRO A 307 1.76 6.72 -19.25
CA PRO A 307 2.41 7.27 -20.43
C PRO A 307 1.37 7.41 -21.55
N LYS A 308 1.66 8.27 -22.53
CA LYS A 308 0.83 8.36 -23.73
C LYS A 308 0.79 7.00 -24.42
N LEU A 309 -0.38 6.38 -24.45
CA LEU A 309 -0.61 5.11 -25.13
C LEU A 309 -1.08 5.40 -26.55
N GLU A 310 -0.31 4.98 -27.54
CA GLU A 310 -0.66 5.09 -28.96
C GLU A 310 -1.09 3.72 -29.51
N PRO A 311 -2.02 3.65 -30.48
CA PRO A 311 -2.35 2.40 -31.15
C PRO A 311 -1.08 1.72 -31.70
N ALA A 312 -0.91 0.43 -31.38
CA ALA A 312 0.28 -0.31 -31.79
C ALA A 312 0.32 -0.50 -33.32
N VAL A 313 1.50 -0.30 -33.90
CA VAL A 313 1.80 -0.68 -35.28
C VAL A 313 2.60 -1.97 -35.24
N TRP A 314 2.19 -2.97 -36.03
CA TRP A 314 2.92 -4.22 -36.15
C TRP A 314 4.32 -3.97 -36.74
N PRO A 315 5.40 -4.25 -36.01
CA PRO A 315 6.75 -4.09 -36.54
C PRO A 315 7.04 -5.13 -37.61
N ALA A 316 7.95 -4.82 -38.54
CA ALA A 316 8.45 -5.82 -39.49
C ALA A 316 9.20 -6.93 -38.72
N PRO A 317 9.04 -8.23 -39.06
CA PRO A 317 9.71 -9.30 -38.32
C PRO A 317 11.24 -9.13 -38.22
N ALA A 318 11.86 -8.56 -39.26
CA ALA A 318 13.31 -8.32 -39.30
C ALA A 318 13.77 -7.15 -38.40
N SER A 319 12.87 -6.25 -37.97
CA SER A 319 13.23 -5.14 -37.08
C SER A 319 13.30 -5.55 -35.61
N ILE A 320 12.86 -6.75 -35.26
CA ILE A 320 12.96 -7.30 -33.91
C ILE A 320 14.33 -7.98 -33.78
N PRO A 321 15.26 -7.44 -32.97
CA PRO A 321 16.56 -8.07 -32.79
C PRO A 321 16.42 -9.46 -32.18
N ARG A 322 17.26 -10.41 -32.61
CA ARG A 322 17.33 -11.72 -31.98
C ARG A 322 17.88 -11.59 -30.57
N LEU A 323 17.40 -12.44 -29.65
CA LEU A 323 17.94 -12.51 -28.29
C LEU A 323 19.44 -12.84 -28.33
N ASP A 324 20.23 -12.00 -27.67
CA ASP A 324 21.66 -12.24 -27.46
C ASP A 324 21.85 -13.21 -26.28
N ARG A 325 21.74 -14.50 -26.58
CA ARG A 325 21.91 -15.59 -25.60
C ARG A 325 23.39 -15.84 -25.34
N LEU A 326 23.79 -15.71 -24.08
CA LEU A 326 25.17 -15.84 -23.63
C LEU A 326 25.53 -17.29 -23.27
N TYR A 327 24.64 -17.97 -22.55
CA TYR A 327 24.87 -19.35 -22.11
C TYR A 327 23.56 -20.12 -21.90
N GLY A 328 23.42 -21.25 -22.59
CA GLY A 328 22.22 -22.08 -22.56
C GLY A 328 20.96 -21.35 -23.04
N HIS A 329 19.86 -21.60 -22.35
CA HIS A 329 18.60 -20.85 -22.48
C HIS A 329 18.39 -19.84 -21.35
N HIS A 330 19.20 -19.93 -20.29
CA HIS A 330 19.01 -19.19 -19.05
C HIS A 330 19.66 -17.81 -19.11
N TYR A 331 20.88 -17.67 -19.65
CA TYR A 331 21.62 -16.40 -19.63
C TYR A 331 21.43 -15.63 -20.95
N VAL A 332 20.72 -14.50 -20.88
CA VAL A 332 20.41 -13.63 -22.03
C VAL A 332 20.78 -12.19 -21.71
N ARG A 333 21.52 -11.53 -22.61
CA ARG A 333 21.95 -10.13 -22.41
C ARG A 333 20.74 -9.21 -22.31
N GLY A 334 20.76 -8.33 -21.30
CA GLY A 334 19.69 -7.36 -21.03
C GLY A 334 18.51 -7.94 -20.22
N PHE A 335 18.57 -9.21 -19.83
CA PHE A 335 17.53 -9.85 -19.01
C PHE A 335 18.07 -10.16 -17.61
N VAL A 336 17.21 -10.01 -16.60
CA VAL A 336 17.43 -10.58 -15.27
C VAL A 336 16.92 -12.03 -15.29
N SER A 337 17.79 -12.96 -14.89
CA SER A 337 17.48 -14.38 -14.84
C SER A 337 17.55 -14.86 -13.39
N VAL A 338 16.63 -15.74 -13.00
CA VAL A 338 16.49 -16.19 -11.61
C VAL A 338 16.48 -17.71 -11.55
N THR A 339 17.38 -18.27 -10.76
CA THR A 339 17.36 -19.67 -10.35
C THR A 339 16.85 -19.74 -8.92
N ALA A 340 15.66 -20.30 -8.73
CA ALA A 340 14.98 -20.37 -7.43
C ALA A 340 14.72 -21.82 -7.01
N GLY A 341 14.72 -22.06 -5.71
CA GLY A 341 14.37 -23.35 -5.12
C GLY A 341 14.86 -23.48 -3.67
N PRO A 342 14.43 -24.53 -2.95
CA PRO A 342 14.75 -24.73 -1.53
C PRO A 342 16.26 -24.73 -1.20
N GLY A 343 16.61 -24.58 0.07
CA GLY A 343 17.98 -24.72 0.55
C GLY A 343 18.53 -26.12 0.26
N GLY A 344 19.83 -26.22 -0.04
CA GLY A 344 20.52 -27.51 -0.22
C GLY A 344 20.27 -28.27 -1.53
N ILE A 345 19.49 -27.75 -2.47
CA ILE A 345 19.18 -28.43 -3.74
C ILE A 345 20.27 -28.29 -4.83
N GLY A 346 21.35 -27.57 -4.55
CA GLY A 346 22.47 -27.39 -5.48
C GLY A 346 22.40 -26.16 -6.40
N LYS A 347 21.62 -25.11 -6.06
CA LYS A 347 21.56 -23.86 -6.86
C LYS A 347 22.95 -23.21 -7.03
N SER A 348 23.66 -23.03 -5.92
CA SER A 348 25.00 -22.43 -5.91
C SER A 348 26.04 -23.30 -6.58
N SER A 349 25.94 -24.63 -6.41
CA SER A 349 26.81 -25.57 -7.13
C SER A 349 26.60 -25.50 -8.65
N LEU A 350 25.34 -25.41 -9.10
CA LEU A 350 25.02 -25.24 -10.52
C LEU A 350 25.56 -23.91 -11.05
N SER A 351 25.27 -22.79 -10.36
CA SER A 351 25.71 -21.46 -10.78
C SER A 351 27.24 -21.39 -10.90
N GLN A 352 27.98 -21.91 -9.92
CA GLN A 352 29.45 -21.95 -9.95
C GLN A 352 30.00 -22.83 -11.06
N ALA A 353 29.36 -23.98 -11.33
CA ALA A 353 29.75 -24.83 -12.44
C ALA A 353 29.55 -24.11 -13.79
N GLU A 354 28.40 -23.45 -13.98
CA GLU A 354 28.10 -22.67 -15.18
C GLU A 354 29.09 -21.51 -15.36
N VAL A 355 29.52 -20.82 -14.29
CA VAL A 355 30.56 -19.78 -14.36
C VAL A 355 31.86 -20.33 -14.96
N VAL A 356 32.37 -21.46 -14.47
CA VAL A 356 33.61 -22.05 -15.02
C VAL A 356 33.45 -22.39 -16.50
N MET A 357 32.30 -22.95 -16.88
CA MET A 357 32.02 -23.33 -18.27
C MET A 357 31.86 -22.11 -19.19
N MET A 358 31.29 -21.00 -18.70
CA MET A 358 31.22 -19.72 -19.41
C MET A 358 32.61 -19.12 -19.65
N LEU A 359 33.49 -19.16 -18.64
CA LEU A 359 34.86 -18.65 -18.72
C LEU A 359 35.72 -19.49 -19.68
N ALA A 360 35.55 -20.82 -19.64
CA ALA A 360 36.26 -21.78 -20.46
C ALA A 360 35.70 -21.90 -21.89
N HIS A 361 34.55 -21.27 -22.16
CA HIS A 361 33.83 -21.36 -23.44
C HIS A 361 33.45 -22.81 -23.81
N ILE A 362 32.90 -23.54 -22.84
CA ILE A 362 32.45 -24.92 -23.00
C ILE A 362 30.94 -24.99 -22.78
N GLY A 363 30.20 -25.64 -23.67
CA GLY A 363 28.77 -25.87 -23.49
C GLY A 363 28.50 -27.09 -22.58
N MET A 364 28.01 -26.84 -21.35
CA MET A 364 27.58 -27.90 -20.41
C MET A 364 26.07 -28.18 -20.49
N VAL A 365 25.29 -27.17 -20.85
CA VAL A 365 23.82 -27.20 -20.84
C VAL A 365 23.29 -27.02 -22.26
N GLU A 366 22.10 -27.55 -22.51
CA GLU A 366 21.42 -27.37 -23.80
C GLU A 366 21.16 -25.88 -24.08
N GLY A 367 21.39 -25.45 -25.31
CA GLY A 367 21.10 -24.10 -25.78
C GLY A 367 22.25 -23.45 -26.51
N ARG A 368 22.30 -22.11 -26.48
CA ARG A 368 23.33 -21.35 -27.19
C ARG A 368 24.54 -21.09 -26.30
N LEU A 369 25.72 -21.22 -26.90
CA LEU A 369 26.96 -20.73 -26.34
C LEU A 369 27.31 -19.40 -27.04
N SER A 370 27.73 -18.40 -26.27
CA SER A 370 28.30 -17.16 -26.79
C SER A 370 29.41 -17.44 -27.83
N PRO A 371 29.63 -16.57 -28.84
CA PRO A 371 30.72 -16.74 -29.81
C PRO A 371 32.12 -16.55 -29.19
N ARG A 372 32.21 -16.06 -27.96
CA ARG A 372 33.47 -15.83 -27.23
C ARG A 372 33.33 -16.22 -25.75
N PRO A 373 34.46 -16.48 -25.04
CA PRO A 373 34.47 -16.55 -23.59
C PRO A 373 33.84 -15.32 -22.94
N LEU A 374 33.20 -15.52 -21.78
CA LEU A 374 32.50 -14.47 -21.04
C LEU A 374 33.34 -14.01 -19.84
N ASN A 375 33.26 -12.73 -19.50
CA ASN A 375 33.77 -12.22 -18.23
C ASN A 375 32.63 -12.27 -17.19
N VAL A 376 32.92 -12.77 -16.00
CA VAL A 376 31.91 -13.02 -14.97
C VAL A 376 32.29 -12.35 -13.66
N LEU A 377 31.35 -11.60 -13.08
CA LEU A 377 31.38 -11.20 -11.68
C LEU A 377 30.48 -12.13 -10.88
N TYR A 378 31.07 -12.91 -9.97
CA TYR A 378 30.38 -13.81 -9.08
C TYR A 378 30.45 -13.28 -7.64
N VAL A 379 29.31 -12.86 -7.11
CA VAL A 379 29.16 -12.37 -5.74
C VAL A 379 28.34 -13.39 -4.97
N ASN A 380 28.99 -14.12 -4.07
CA ASN A 380 28.30 -15.00 -3.13
C ASN A 380 28.20 -14.29 -1.78
N LEU A 381 27.01 -14.32 -1.16
CA LEU A 381 26.68 -13.55 0.04
C LEU A 381 26.48 -14.42 1.28
N GLU A 382 26.76 -15.71 1.20
CA GLU A 382 26.57 -16.69 2.29
C GLU A 382 27.85 -17.44 2.66
N ASP A 383 28.68 -17.77 1.68
CA ASP A 383 29.90 -18.58 1.80
C ASP A 383 31.17 -17.72 1.87
N ASP A 384 32.20 -18.25 2.53
CA ASP A 384 33.54 -17.70 2.53
C ASP A 384 34.27 -17.98 1.20
N LEU A 385 35.39 -17.26 0.98
CA LEU A 385 36.21 -17.45 -0.22
C LEU A 385 36.73 -18.89 -0.36
N ASP A 386 37.04 -19.59 0.73
CA ASP A 386 37.57 -20.95 0.66
C ASP A 386 36.55 -21.91 0.06
N GLN A 387 35.28 -21.84 0.46
CA GLN A 387 34.21 -22.65 -0.11
C GLN A 387 33.95 -22.32 -1.58
N ILE A 388 33.93 -21.03 -1.92
CA ILE A 388 33.75 -20.58 -3.29
C ILE A 388 34.87 -21.14 -4.19
N TRP A 389 36.12 -21.00 -3.77
CA TRP A 389 37.26 -21.53 -4.53
C TRP A 389 37.29 -23.04 -4.61
N ARG A 390 36.88 -23.77 -3.55
CA ARG A 390 36.76 -25.24 -3.59
C ARG A 390 35.86 -25.69 -4.72
N HIS A 391 34.68 -25.08 -4.89
CA HIS A 391 33.76 -25.46 -5.96
C HIS A 391 34.26 -25.09 -7.36
N PHE A 392 34.86 -23.91 -7.53
CA PHE A 392 35.46 -23.53 -8.81
C PHE A 392 36.60 -24.47 -9.23
N LEU A 393 37.52 -24.76 -8.30
CA LEU A 393 38.64 -25.66 -8.55
C LEU A 393 38.19 -27.11 -8.78
N ALA A 394 37.19 -27.58 -8.02
CA ALA A 394 36.60 -28.90 -8.24
C ALA A 394 35.97 -29.02 -9.63
N THR A 395 35.24 -28.00 -10.07
CA THR A 395 34.65 -27.97 -11.42
C THR A 395 35.73 -27.97 -12.49
N ALA A 396 36.73 -27.08 -12.37
CA ALA A 396 37.84 -27.00 -13.31
C ALA A 396 38.58 -28.34 -13.40
N SER A 397 38.88 -28.97 -12.26
CA SER A 397 39.52 -30.28 -12.21
C SER A 397 38.66 -31.38 -12.84
N HIS A 398 37.34 -31.37 -12.60
CA HIS A 398 36.42 -32.37 -13.16
C HIS A 398 36.39 -32.33 -14.69
N TYR A 399 36.39 -31.13 -15.27
CA TYR A 399 36.34 -30.93 -16.73
C TYR A 399 37.72 -30.81 -17.39
N GLY A 400 38.81 -31.00 -16.64
CA GLY A 400 40.17 -30.91 -17.18
C GLY A 400 40.57 -29.51 -17.66
N ILE A 401 40.03 -28.46 -17.04
CA ILE A 401 40.30 -27.05 -17.36
C ILE A 401 41.45 -26.57 -16.48
N ASP A 402 42.50 -26.00 -17.09
CA ASP A 402 43.57 -25.33 -16.34
C ASP A 402 43.09 -23.95 -15.85
N PRO A 403 42.97 -23.72 -14.52
CA PRO A 403 42.47 -22.46 -13.98
C PRO A 403 43.27 -21.23 -14.45
N LYS A 404 44.56 -21.39 -14.77
CA LYS A 404 45.41 -20.29 -15.27
C LYS A 404 44.88 -19.71 -16.58
N THR A 405 44.20 -20.51 -17.39
CA THR A 405 43.60 -20.06 -18.66
C THR A 405 42.36 -19.18 -18.47
N LEU A 406 41.82 -19.13 -17.24
CA LEU A 406 40.64 -18.36 -16.86
C LEU A 406 41.01 -17.03 -16.17
N GLU A 407 42.29 -16.81 -15.84
CA GLU A 407 42.77 -15.61 -15.17
C GLU A 407 42.38 -14.32 -15.92
N GLY A 408 42.00 -13.29 -15.16
CA GLY A 408 41.58 -11.99 -15.70
C GLY A 408 40.13 -11.92 -16.22
N LYS A 409 39.39 -13.04 -16.23
CA LYS A 409 37.98 -13.07 -16.67
C LYS A 409 36.97 -13.28 -15.53
N LEU A 410 37.41 -13.84 -14.41
CA LEU A 410 36.59 -14.11 -13.23
C LEU A 410 36.89 -13.12 -12.12
N PHE A 411 35.85 -12.45 -11.64
CA PHE A 411 35.89 -11.58 -10.46
C PHE A 411 35.01 -12.23 -9.39
N VAL A 412 35.55 -12.41 -8.19
CA VAL A 412 34.89 -13.13 -7.09
C VAL A 412 34.80 -12.24 -5.87
N HIS A 413 33.64 -12.20 -5.24
CA HIS A 413 33.42 -11.54 -3.96
C HIS A 413 32.69 -12.45 -2.96
N SER A 414 33.12 -12.41 -1.71
CA SER A 414 32.51 -13.08 -0.55
C SER A 414 31.83 -12.03 0.33
N GLY A 415 30.50 -12.11 0.44
CA GLY A 415 29.70 -11.26 1.31
C GLY A 415 29.82 -11.61 2.78
N GLN A 416 30.37 -12.79 3.11
CA GLN A 416 30.67 -13.15 4.49
C GLN A 416 31.83 -12.31 5.05
N ASP A 417 32.84 -12.04 4.22
CA ASP A 417 33.99 -11.20 4.60
C ASP A 417 33.63 -9.70 4.58
N GLN A 418 32.94 -9.28 3.51
CA GLN A 418 32.50 -7.89 3.34
C GLN A 418 31.08 -7.86 2.73
N PRO A 419 30.03 -7.65 3.54
CA PRO A 419 28.66 -7.70 3.04
C PRO A 419 28.36 -6.55 2.08
N ILE A 420 27.76 -6.87 0.93
CA ILE A 420 27.20 -5.89 -0.01
C ILE A 420 25.70 -5.78 0.25
N LYS A 421 25.26 -4.62 0.77
CA LYS A 421 23.84 -4.32 1.03
C LYS A 421 23.42 -3.09 0.23
N ILE A 422 22.65 -3.31 -0.84
CA ILE A 422 22.18 -2.24 -1.74
C ILE A 422 20.82 -1.68 -1.32
N ALA A 423 20.11 -2.35 -0.42
CA ALA A 423 18.84 -1.86 0.10
C ALA A 423 18.67 -2.16 1.61
N GLU A 424 17.94 -1.30 2.29
CA GLU A 424 17.60 -1.44 3.71
C GLU A 424 16.12 -1.06 3.90
N LEU A 425 15.36 -1.93 4.57
CA LEU A 425 14.02 -1.61 5.06
C LEU A 425 14.14 -1.12 6.50
N LYS A 426 13.66 0.10 6.81
CA LYS A 426 13.47 0.55 8.19
C LYS A 426 12.02 0.92 8.43
N LYS A 427 11.34 0.15 9.27
CA LYS A 427 9.90 0.29 9.57
C LYS A 427 9.03 0.16 8.30
N HIS A 428 8.75 1.27 7.63
CA HIS A 428 7.93 1.38 6.41
C HIS A 428 8.64 2.15 5.30
N ASP A 429 9.92 2.46 5.47
CA ASP A 429 10.71 3.20 4.49
C ASP A 429 11.75 2.26 3.86
N VAL A 430 11.73 2.17 2.53
CA VAL A 430 12.70 1.40 1.75
C VAL A 430 13.75 2.36 1.25
N ARG A 431 15.00 2.18 1.72
CA ARG A 431 16.13 2.94 1.23
C ARG A 431 16.98 2.07 0.31
N VAL A 432 17.22 2.56 -0.90
CA VAL A 432 18.18 1.96 -1.85
C VAL A 432 19.44 2.83 -1.85
N TRP A 433 20.60 2.20 -1.72
CA TRP A 433 21.91 2.86 -1.78
C TRP A 433 22.32 3.02 -3.24
N THR A 434 21.76 4.02 -3.92
CA THR A 434 21.97 4.27 -5.36
C THR A 434 23.43 4.45 -5.73
N GLU A 435 24.22 5.07 -4.87
CA GLU A 435 25.65 5.29 -5.07
C GLU A 435 26.43 3.97 -5.16
N LEU A 436 26.11 3.01 -4.29
CA LEU A 436 26.72 1.68 -4.31
C LEU A 436 26.30 0.89 -5.56
N VAL A 437 25.04 1.03 -5.99
CA VAL A 437 24.55 0.42 -7.23
C VAL A 437 25.30 0.99 -8.44
N ASP A 438 25.48 2.31 -8.49
CA ASP A 438 26.23 2.98 -9.54
C ASP A 438 27.70 2.53 -9.56
N GLU A 439 28.34 2.38 -8.40
CA GLU A 439 29.71 1.84 -8.30
C GLU A 439 29.82 0.41 -8.86
N LEU A 440 28.87 -0.47 -8.54
CA LEU A 440 28.81 -1.83 -9.09
C LEU A 440 28.62 -1.81 -10.62
N ILE A 441 27.78 -0.91 -11.13
CA ILE A 441 27.59 -0.74 -12.58
C ILE A 441 28.89 -0.26 -13.24
N GLN A 442 29.54 0.76 -12.68
CA GLN A 442 30.81 1.27 -13.21
C GLN A 442 31.90 0.20 -13.19
N PHE A 443 31.99 -0.59 -12.11
CA PHE A 443 32.90 -1.72 -12.03
C PHE A 443 32.63 -2.75 -13.14
N ALA A 444 31.36 -3.13 -13.34
CA ALA A 444 30.99 -4.09 -14.37
C ALA A 444 31.35 -3.58 -15.78
N LEU A 445 31.09 -2.30 -16.06
CA LEU A 445 31.44 -1.66 -17.33
C LEU A 445 32.96 -1.59 -17.54
N ALA A 446 33.72 -1.14 -16.54
CA ALA A 446 35.17 -0.99 -16.62
C ALA A 446 35.90 -2.32 -16.87
N ASN A 447 35.36 -3.43 -16.34
CA ASN A 447 35.93 -4.76 -16.49
C ASN A 447 35.30 -5.59 -17.62
N ASN A 448 34.44 -4.97 -18.44
CA ASN A 448 33.71 -5.63 -19.53
C ASN A 448 32.99 -6.91 -19.07
N ILE A 449 32.34 -6.87 -17.90
CA ILE A 449 31.60 -8.00 -17.35
C ILE A 449 30.40 -8.32 -18.24
N ASP A 450 30.29 -9.57 -18.67
CA ASP A 450 29.17 -10.06 -19.47
C ASP A 450 28.03 -10.60 -18.60
N VAL A 451 28.36 -11.22 -17.46
CA VAL A 451 27.40 -11.83 -16.54
C VAL A 451 27.74 -11.44 -15.10
N VAL A 452 26.76 -10.89 -14.40
CA VAL A 452 26.84 -10.65 -12.95
C VAL A 452 25.92 -11.63 -12.24
N ILE A 453 26.44 -12.35 -11.25
CA ILE A 453 25.68 -13.33 -10.46
C ILE A 453 25.71 -12.90 -9.00
N PHE A 454 24.53 -12.80 -8.39
CA PHE A 454 24.35 -12.59 -6.96
C PHE A 454 23.71 -13.83 -6.33
N ASP A 455 24.46 -14.51 -5.47
CA ASP A 455 24.04 -15.78 -4.88
C ASP A 455 24.11 -15.74 -3.33
N PRO A 456 22.98 -15.60 -2.62
CA PRO A 456 21.63 -15.36 -3.12
C PRO A 456 21.29 -13.87 -3.21
N PHE A 457 20.44 -13.50 -4.18
CA PHE A 457 19.96 -12.12 -4.34
C PHE A 457 19.26 -11.55 -3.08
N VAL A 458 18.56 -12.39 -2.30
CA VAL A 458 17.87 -11.98 -1.06
C VAL A 458 18.83 -11.38 -0.04
N SER A 459 20.10 -11.78 -0.05
CA SER A 459 21.11 -11.29 0.89
C SER A 459 21.65 -9.90 0.52
N LEU A 460 21.22 -9.28 -0.59
CA LEU A 460 21.58 -7.91 -0.95
C LEU A 460 20.79 -6.84 -0.20
N HIS A 461 19.78 -7.21 0.58
CA HIS A 461 19.04 -6.27 1.41
C HIS A 461 19.08 -6.65 2.90
N SER A 462 18.75 -5.67 3.73
CA SER A 462 18.53 -5.83 5.16
C SER A 462 17.08 -5.48 5.47
N VAL A 463 16.46 -6.24 6.37
CA VAL A 463 15.07 -6.06 6.83
C VAL A 463 15.05 -5.54 8.25
#